data_AF-A0A7S3IEK7-F1
#
_entry.id   AF-A0A7S3IEK7-F1
#
_cell.length_a   1.000
_cell.length_b   1.000
_cell.length_c   1.000
_cell.angle_alpha   90.00
_cell.angle_beta   90.00
_cell.angle_gamma   90.00
#
_symmetry.space_group_name_H-M   'P 1'
#
loop_
_entity.id
_entity.type
_entity.pdbx_description
1 polymer ?
#
loop_
_entity_poly.entity_id
_entity_poly.type
_entity_poly.pdbx_seq_one_letter_code
_entity_poly.pdbx_strand_id
1 'polypeptide(L)'
;KMFGLIVKEVFLKVFSEYKDDIKLPTKVGRPFFSYLCKEPSGAFAFMEVDRLKHLKPTLENVIEDHNDKHHLSMVNISLFDFMIENIVKVSRAIQQPFSSVILISVQGLGKLAIS
;
A
#
# COMPACT_ATOMS: atom_id res chain seq x y z
N LYS A 1 3.79 -14.61 25.56
CA LYS A 1 4.17 -13.48 26.47
C LYS A 1 5.58 -12.94 26.18
N MET A 2 6.59 -13.79 25.97
CA MET A 2 7.98 -13.36 25.69
C MET A 2 8.17 -12.58 24.38
N PHE A 3 7.47 -12.94 23.30
CA PHE A 3 7.58 -12.27 21.99
C PHE A 3 7.13 -10.79 22.02
N GLY A 4 6.07 -10.47 22.78
CA GLY A 4 5.57 -9.10 22.91
C GLY A 4 6.50 -8.18 23.70
N LEU A 5 7.33 -8.74 24.60
CA LEU A 5 8.35 -7.99 25.32
C LEU A 5 9.51 -7.61 24.39
N ILE A 6 9.97 -8.55 23.56
CA ILE A 6 11.03 -8.32 22.58
C ILE A 6 10.59 -7.27 21.54
N VAL A 7 9.38 -7.38 21.00
CA VAL A 7 8.85 -6.39 20.05
C VAL A 7 8.76 -5.00 20.68
N LYS A 8 8.35 -4.91 21.96
CA LYS A 8 8.29 -3.64 22.68
C LYS A 8 9.68 -3.04 22.91
N GLU A 9 10.66 -3.85 23.30
CA GLU A 9 12.04 -3.39 23.49
C GLU A 9 12.69 -2.93 22.19
N VAL A 10 12.54 -3.71 21.12
CA VAL A 10 13.04 -3.34 19.78
C VAL A 10 12.38 -2.05 19.29
N PHE A 11 11.05 -1.94 19.42
CA PHE A 11 10.34 -0.72 19.03
C PHE A 11 10.82 0.49 19.82
N LEU A 12 10.94 0.39 21.15
CA LEU A 12 11.38 1.51 21.99
C LEU A 12 12.82 1.92 21.67
N LYS A 13 13.70 0.95 21.41
CA LYS A 13 15.10 1.22 21.07
C LYS A 13 15.22 1.91 19.71
N VAL A 14 14.58 1.37 18.67
CA VAL A 14 14.54 1.99 17.33
C VAL A 14 13.87 3.36 17.41
N PHE A 15 12.76 3.50 18.12
CA PHE A 15 12.10 4.80 18.27
C PHE A 15 13.00 5.81 18.99
N SER A 16 13.77 5.41 20.02
CA SER A 16 14.70 6.32 20.69
C SER A 16 15.90 6.72 19.83
N GLU A 17 16.39 5.82 18.98
CA GLU A 17 17.55 6.08 18.10
C GLU A 17 17.18 6.98 16.92
N TYR A 18 15.97 6.85 16.38
CA TYR A 18 15.54 7.57 15.18
C TYR A 18 14.48 8.64 15.45
N LYS A 19 14.18 8.94 16.72
CA LYS A 19 13.15 9.92 17.11
C LYS A 19 13.29 11.25 16.39
N ASP A 20 14.52 11.75 16.28
CA ASP A 20 14.81 13.06 15.72
C ASP A 20 14.86 13.04 14.17
N ASP A 21 15.01 11.85 13.57
CA ASP A 21 14.92 11.61 12.12
C ASP A 21 13.49 11.33 11.65
N ILE A 22 12.60 10.92 12.57
CA ILE A 22 11.18 10.72 12.29
C ILE A 22 10.53 12.09 12.12
N LYS A 23 10.54 12.59 10.89
CA LYS A 23 9.70 13.72 10.48
C LYS A 23 8.24 13.30 10.59
N LEU A 24 7.57 13.79 11.63
CA LEU A 24 6.13 13.67 11.74
C LEU A 24 5.49 14.35 10.51
N PRO A 25 4.45 13.74 9.92
CA PRO A 25 3.81 14.31 8.74
C PRO A 25 3.31 15.72 9.05
N THR A 26 3.75 16.68 8.23
CA THR A 26 3.48 18.13 8.39
C THR A 26 2.02 18.52 8.15
N LYS A 27 1.21 17.62 7.59
CA LYS A 27 -0.22 17.87 7.34
C LYS A 27 -1.09 17.07 8.30
N VAL A 28 -1.99 17.76 8.98
CA VAL A 28 -3.09 17.14 9.72
C VAL A 28 -4.06 16.53 8.69
N GLY A 29 -3.98 15.22 8.53
CA GLY A 29 -4.73 14.43 7.55
C GLY A 29 -4.39 12.95 7.72
N ARG A 30 -4.99 12.05 6.93
CA ARG A 30 -4.55 10.63 6.88
C ARG A 30 -3.47 10.52 5.80
N PRO A 31 -2.16 10.60 6.15
CA PRO A 31 -1.11 10.43 5.16
C PRO A 31 -1.18 9.02 4.58
N PHE A 32 -1.35 8.93 3.27
CA PHE A 32 -1.29 7.66 2.55
C PHE A 32 0.14 7.46 2.09
N PHE A 33 0.77 6.37 2.50
CA PHE A 33 2.08 6.02 1.98
C PHE A 33 1.94 4.89 0.99
N SER A 34 2.71 4.90 -0.09
CA SER A 34 2.64 3.91 -1.15
C SER A 34 4.02 3.60 -1.72
N TYR A 35 4.21 2.35 -2.14
CA TYR A 35 5.35 1.92 -2.94
C TYR A 35 5.08 2.01 -4.45
N LEU A 36 3.88 2.45 -4.84
CA LEU A 36 3.44 2.46 -6.23
C LEU A 36 3.87 3.73 -6.98
N CYS A 37 4.44 4.70 -6.29
CA CYS A 37 4.96 5.92 -6.91
C CYS A 37 6.42 5.70 -7.32
N LYS A 38 6.71 5.99 -8.60
CA LYS A 38 8.09 6.04 -9.08
C LYS A 38 8.70 7.38 -8.73
N GLU A 39 9.92 7.35 -8.21
CA GLU A 39 10.77 8.53 -8.14
C GLU A 39 11.20 8.97 -9.56
N PRO A 40 11.70 10.21 -9.71
CA PRO A 40 12.35 10.66 -10.93
C PRO A 40 13.52 9.76 -11.38
N SER A 41 14.12 9.04 -10.43
CA SER A 41 15.18 8.05 -10.64
C SER A 41 14.68 6.75 -11.31
N GLY A 42 13.36 6.56 -11.42
CA GLY A 42 12.73 5.36 -11.94
C GLY A 42 12.53 4.24 -10.90
N ALA A 43 13.10 4.39 -9.70
CA ALA A 43 12.92 3.44 -8.61
C ALA A 43 11.54 3.61 -7.93
N PHE A 44 10.95 2.51 -7.50
CA PHE A 44 9.77 2.53 -6.63
C PHE A 44 10.22 2.82 -5.20
N ALA A 45 9.73 3.92 -4.63
CA ALA A 45 10.08 4.32 -3.27
C ALA A 45 8.83 4.39 -2.38
N PHE A 46 9.02 4.14 -1.09
CA PHE A 46 7.98 4.33 -0.09
C PHE A 46 7.78 5.83 0.14
N MET A 47 6.73 6.41 -0.43
CA MET A 47 6.50 7.86 -0.37
C MET A 47 5.10 8.19 0.11
N GLU A 48 4.98 9.35 0.77
CA GLU A 48 3.70 9.95 1.09
C GLU A 48 3.02 10.42 -0.21
N VAL A 49 1.80 9.94 -0.43
CA VAL A 49 0.94 10.28 -1.55
C VAL A 49 -0.06 11.32 -1.07
N ASP A 50 0.21 12.58 -1.39
CA ASP A 50 -0.62 13.72 -1.03
C ASP A 50 -2.02 13.67 -1.68
N ARG A 51 -2.16 13.01 -2.84
CA ARG A 51 -3.43 12.87 -3.57
C ARG A 51 -3.53 11.50 -4.26
N LEU A 52 -4.52 10.70 -3.87
CA LEU A 52 -4.86 9.40 -4.51
C LEU A 52 -5.09 9.51 -6.03
N LYS A 53 -5.44 10.72 -6.52
CA LYS A 53 -5.60 11.02 -7.95
C LYS A 53 -4.37 10.67 -8.81
N HIS A 54 -3.16 10.69 -8.26
CA HIS A 54 -1.95 10.34 -9.00
C HIS A 54 -1.75 8.82 -9.15
N LEU A 55 -2.37 8.01 -8.28
CA LEU A 55 -2.25 6.55 -8.32
C LEU A 55 -3.24 5.93 -9.31
N LYS A 56 -4.39 6.58 -9.53
CA LYS A 56 -5.46 6.02 -10.37
C LYS A 56 -4.98 5.72 -11.80
N PRO A 57 -4.35 6.64 -12.55
CA PRO A 57 -3.88 6.35 -13.91
C PRO A 57 -2.82 5.24 -13.93
N THR A 58 -1.93 5.19 -12.92
CA THR A 58 -0.92 4.13 -12.82
C THR A 58 -1.57 2.76 -12.63
N LEU A 59 -2.59 2.67 -11.78
CA LEU A 59 -3.32 1.43 -11.55
C LEU A 59 -4.16 1.03 -12.76
N GLU A 60 -4.77 1.98 -13.47
CA GLU A 60 -5.50 1.72 -14.73
C GLU A 60 -4.58 1.11 -15.78
N ASN A 61 -3.40 1.69 -15.99
CA ASN A 61 -2.39 1.15 -16.92
C ASN A 61 -1.94 -0.26 -16.51
N VAL A 62 -1.76 -0.53 -15.22
CA VAL A 62 -1.37 -1.87 -14.73
C VAL A 62 -2.48 -2.89 -14.96
N ILE A 63 -3.75 -2.50 -14.82
CA ILE A 63 -4.90 -3.37 -15.11
C ILE A 63 -4.99 -3.65 -16.61
N GLU A 64 -4.77 -2.64 -17.44
CA GLU A 64 -4.74 -2.79 -18.90
C GLU A 64 -3.60 -3.73 -19.33
N ASP A 65 -2.37 -3.48 -18.85
CA ASP A 65 -1.21 -4.35 -19.07
C ASP A 65 -1.47 -5.79 -18.63
N HIS A 66 -2.19 -5.98 -17.52
CA HIS A 66 -2.58 -7.31 -17.03
C HIS A 66 -3.59 -7.97 -17.97
N ASN A 67 -4.63 -7.25 -18.40
CA ASN A 67 -5.67 -7.77 -19.29
C ASN A 67 -5.13 -8.11 -20.68
N ASP A 68 -4.16 -7.34 -21.16
CA ASP A 68 -3.44 -7.59 -22.40
C ASP A 68 -2.57 -8.85 -22.30
N LYS A 69 -1.99 -9.14 -21.13
CA LYS A 69 -1.20 -10.37 -20.91
C LYS A 69 -2.08 -11.59 -20.63
N HIS A 70 -3.22 -11.39 -19.99
CA HIS A 70 -4.07 -12.44 -19.45
C HIS A 70 -5.49 -12.36 -20.00
N HIS A 71 -5.62 -12.54 -21.32
CA HIS A 71 -6.90 -12.45 -22.03
C HIS A 71 -8.02 -13.37 -21.50
N LEU A 72 -7.68 -14.49 -20.85
CA LEU A 72 -8.65 -15.44 -20.30
C LEU A 72 -9.11 -15.10 -18.88
N SER A 73 -8.41 -14.19 -18.18
CA SER A 73 -8.69 -13.80 -16.80
C SER A 73 -8.63 -12.29 -16.65
N MET A 74 -9.39 -11.60 -17.50
CA MET A 74 -9.47 -10.14 -17.49
C MET A 74 -10.10 -9.63 -16.19
N VAL A 75 -9.51 -8.57 -15.68
CA VAL A 75 -9.99 -7.83 -14.52
C VAL A 75 -10.76 -6.62 -15.01
N ASN A 76 -12.07 -6.59 -14.75
CA ASN A 76 -12.93 -5.45 -15.03
C ASN A 76 -13.40 -4.83 -13.71
N ILE A 77 -12.63 -3.87 -13.20
CA ILE A 77 -12.94 -3.16 -11.95
C ILE A 77 -12.86 -1.64 -12.15
N SER A 78 -13.85 -0.91 -11.63
CA SER A 78 -13.83 0.55 -11.60
C SER A 78 -13.07 1.04 -10.38
N LEU A 79 -11.92 1.69 -10.55
CA LEU A 79 -11.10 2.18 -9.44
C LEU A 79 -11.74 3.43 -8.77
N PHE A 80 -12.50 3.17 -7.71
CA PHE A 80 -12.96 4.18 -6.75
C PHE A 80 -11.87 4.48 -5.71
N ASP A 81 -11.93 5.66 -5.09
CA ASP A 81 -10.92 6.10 -4.10
C ASP A 81 -10.72 5.08 -2.98
N PHE A 82 -11.80 4.51 -2.43
CA PHE A 82 -11.72 3.49 -1.38
C PHE A 82 -11.00 2.20 -1.82
N MET A 83 -11.10 1.83 -3.11
CA MET A 83 -10.40 0.66 -3.64
C MET A 83 -8.92 0.94 -3.80
N ILE A 84 -8.57 2.13 -4.29
CA ILE A 84 -7.18 2.57 -4.40
C ILE A 84 -6.52 2.57 -3.00
N GLU A 85 -7.21 3.06 -1.98
CA GLU A 85 -6.73 2.99 -0.60
C GLU A 85 -6.47 1.55 -0.13
N ASN A 86 -7.37 0.62 -0.47
CA ASN A 86 -7.23 -0.78 -0.08
C ASN A 86 -6.06 -1.45 -0.83
N ILE A 87 -5.91 -1.21 -2.13
CA ILE A 87 -4.78 -1.69 -2.93
C ILE A 87 -3.46 -1.21 -2.33
N VAL A 88 -3.37 0.06 -1.93
CA VAL A 88 -2.17 0.62 -1.28
C VAL A 88 -1.89 -0.08 0.06
N LYS A 89 -2.90 -0.32 0.89
CA LYS A 89 -2.74 -1.04 2.17
C LYS A 89 -2.29 -2.49 1.97
N VAL A 90 -2.88 -3.19 0.99
CA VAL A 90 -2.53 -4.56 0.62
C VAL A 90 -1.10 -4.62 0.10
N SER A 91 -0.74 -3.74 -0.84
CA SER A 91 0.61 -3.63 -1.39
C SER A 91 1.66 -3.42 -0.30
N ARG A 92 1.40 -2.51 0.65
CA ARG A 92 2.29 -2.31 1.81
C ARG A 92 2.44 -3.56 2.65
N ALA A 93 1.34 -4.25 2.93
CA ALA A 93 1.36 -5.43 3.77
C ALA A 93 2.05 -6.61 3.10
N ILE A 94 1.91 -6.79 1.79
CA ILE A 94 2.59 -7.86 1.03
C ILE A 94 4.12 -7.68 1.03
N GLN A 95 4.60 -6.44 1.01
CA GLN A 95 6.04 -6.17 1.04
C GLN A 95 6.69 -6.37 2.41
N GLN A 96 5.90 -6.55 3.48
CA GLN A 96 6.45 -6.84 4.80
C GLN A 96 6.77 -8.33 4.94
N PRO A 97 7.98 -8.70 5.40
CA PRO A 97 8.33 -10.10 5.60
C PRO A 97 7.40 -10.75 6.65
N PHE A 98 6.95 -11.98 6.38
CA PHE A 98 6.06 -12.76 7.26
C PHE A 98 4.71 -12.10 7.56
N SER A 99 4.25 -11.21 6.68
CA SER A 99 2.95 -10.56 6.77
C SER A 99 1.83 -11.44 6.21
N SER A 100 0.61 -11.27 6.72
CA SER A 100 -0.59 -11.90 6.19
C SER A 100 -1.74 -10.90 6.18
N VAL A 101 -2.51 -10.88 5.10
CA VAL A 101 -3.63 -9.96 4.91
C VAL A 101 -4.92 -10.73 4.77
N ILE A 102 -5.90 -10.40 5.62
CA ILE A 102 -7.26 -10.91 5.49
C ILE A 102 -8.13 -9.79 4.93
N LEU A 103 -8.59 -9.96 3.68
CA LEU A 103 -9.47 -9.00 3.03
C LEU A 103 -10.93 -9.36 3.30
N ILE A 104 -11.63 -8.50 4.04
CA ILE A 104 -13.06 -8.66 4.37
C ILE A 104 -13.84 -7.63 3.57
N SER A 105 -14.75 -8.09 2.72
CA SER A 105 -15.61 -7.23 1.90
C SER A 105 -16.92 -7.92 1.57
N VAL A 106 -17.91 -7.14 1.17
CA VAL A 106 -19.14 -7.65 0.54
C VAL A 106 -18.79 -8.23 -0.84
N GLN A 107 -19.51 -9.28 -1.25
CA GLN A 107 -19.39 -9.87 -2.58
C GLN A 107 -19.67 -8.80 -3.65
N GLY A 108 -18.88 -8.80 -4.73
CA GLY A 108 -19.01 -7.83 -5.84
C GLY A 108 -18.14 -6.58 -5.72
N LEU A 109 -17.49 -6.33 -4.57
CA LEU A 109 -16.58 -5.17 -4.38
C LEU A 109 -15.17 -5.38 -4.96
N GLY A 110 -14.98 -6.34 -5.86
CA GLY A 110 -13.68 -6.58 -6.49
C GLY A 110 -12.62 -7.24 -5.59
N LYS A 111 -12.99 -7.90 -4.48
CA LYS A 111 -12.05 -8.61 -3.59
C LYS A 111 -11.10 -9.55 -4.32
N LEU A 112 -11.64 -10.35 -5.26
CA LEU A 112 -10.87 -11.31 -6.04
C LEU A 112 -9.94 -10.64 -7.06
N ALA A 113 -10.24 -9.42 -7.46
CA ALA A 113 -9.40 -8.65 -8.38
C ALA A 113 -8.28 -7.88 -7.65
N ILE A 114 -8.45 -7.61 -6.36
CA ILE A 114 -7.45 -6.94 -5.51
C ILE A 114 -6.46 -7.96 -4.92
N SER A 115 -6.92 -9.20 -4.69
CA SER A 115 -6.09 -10.31 -4.19
C SER A 115 -5.21 -10.88 -5.28
#